data_AF-A0A2E8X7J6-F1
#
_entry.id   AF-A0A2E8X7J6-F1
#
_cell.length_a   1.000
_cell.length_b   1.000
_cell.length_c   1.000
_cell.angle_alpha   90.00
_cell.angle_beta   90.00
_cell.angle_gamma   90.00
#
_symmetry.space_group_name_H-M   'P 1'
#
loop_
_entity.id
_entity.type
_entity.pdbx_description
1 polymer ?
#
loop_
_entity_poly.entity_id
_entity_poly.type
_entity_poly.pdbx_seq_one_letter_code
_entity_poly.pdbx_strand_id
1 'polypeptide(L)'
;MNINFQEGNPLEIETDCLMAGLFEGEEFSNGILKTGNESFDSSLETLNSQGELVGKNGTLTLIHTLGNTGPLRLLFSGLGNRDSITEKVITEALGTSLRKVRSIGVNKVTVAVDTFTTDDISSERIAELVTLSSINGLYTYEAHISEKPDKVVEEVFLNMKEPAKVNVSSYTAIGDAINLARDLSNAPANQMTPTILSGIAEQQSQANNMEFELIDEDKMKEFGMGSLLGVAQGSTEPAYMIVMKYHGNQDNPDDSIALVGKGITFDSGGLSLKPPAGMVTMKGDMAGGAAVIGAMTAISKLKLNINVYGIVAATENMPGGKAQRPGDVVTAMNGTTIEVLNTDAEGRLVLA
;
A
#
# COMPACT_ATOMS: atom_id res chain seq x y z
N MET A 1 -5.74 -14.76 2.31
CA MET A 1 -4.37 -15.26 2.52
C MET A 1 -4.13 -15.34 4.02
N ASN A 2 -3.58 -16.45 4.50
CA ASN A 2 -3.21 -16.64 5.89
C ASN A 2 -1.70 -16.48 6.03
N ILE A 3 -1.26 -15.71 7.03
CA ILE A 3 0.17 -15.50 7.34
C ILE A 3 0.42 -16.09 8.72
N ASN A 4 1.22 -17.14 8.79
CA ASN A 4 1.45 -17.92 10.01
C ASN A 4 2.95 -18.06 10.28
N PHE A 5 3.30 -18.46 11.50
CA PHE A 5 4.67 -18.78 11.86
C PHE A 5 4.92 -20.28 11.75
N GLN A 6 6.17 -20.65 11.45
CA GLN A 6 6.59 -22.05 11.45
C GLN A 6 8.02 -22.21 11.93
N GLU A 7 8.22 -22.84 13.07
CA GLU A 7 9.55 -23.20 13.58
C GLU A 7 10.07 -24.49 12.93
N GLY A 8 11.38 -24.76 13.12
CA GLY A 8 12.05 -25.96 12.63
C GLY A 8 12.93 -25.73 11.41
N ASN A 9 13.55 -26.80 10.92
CA ASN A 9 14.42 -26.74 9.75
C ASN A 9 13.59 -26.46 8.49
N PRO A 10 13.77 -25.31 7.81
CA PRO A 10 12.99 -24.94 6.63
C PRO A 10 13.10 -25.95 5.47
N LEU A 11 14.17 -26.73 5.40
CA LEU A 11 14.36 -27.75 4.37
C LEU A 11 13.59 -29.06 4.65
N GLU A 12 13.04 -29.23 5.85
CA GLU A 12 12.23 -30.40 6.23
C GLU A 12 10.72 -30.08 6.22
N ILE A 13 10.35 -28.81 6.02
CA ILE A 13 8.97 -28.36 6.01
C ILE A 13 8.28 -28.75 4.70
N GLU A 14 7.13 -29.43 4.78
CA GLU A 14 6.26 -29.68 3.63
C GLU A 14 5.55 -28.39 3.17
N THR A 15 6.01 -27.84 2.03
CA THR A 15 5.51 -26.60 1.42
C THR A 15 5.73 -26.63 -0.09
N ASP A 16 4.94 -25.88 -0.87
CA ASP A 16 5.08 -25.90 -2.34
C ASP A 16 6.33 -25.16 -2.81
N CYS A 17 6.77 -24.18 -2.03
CA CYS A 17 7.98 -23.40 -2.28
C CYS A 17 8.56 -22.83 -0.99
N LEU A 18 9.86 -23.03 -0.78
CA LEU A 18 10.65 -22.29 0.20
C LEU A 18 11.34 -21.11 -0.49
N MET A 19 11.11 -19.91 0.00
CA MET A 19 11.78 -18.68 -0.43
C MET A 19 12.95 -18.36 0.49
N ALA A 20 14.11 -18.06 -0.09
CA ALA A 20 15.32 -17.66 0.63
C ALA A 20 15.97 -16.44 -0.04
N GLY A 21 16.50 -15.52 0.76
CA GLY A 21 17.40 -14.47 0.31
C GLY A 21 18.77 -15.02 -0.04
N LEU A 22 19.42 -14.41 -1.03
CA LEU A 22 20.81 -14.70 -1.41
C LEU A 22 21.54 -13.39 -1.67
N PHE A 23 22.58 -13.10 -0.90
CA PHE A 23 23.44 -11.94 -1.12
C PHE A 23 24.52 -12.24 -2.16
N GLU A 24 25.01 -11.19 -2.82
CA GLU A 24 26.10 -11.32 -3.77
C GLU A 24 27.39 -11.77 -3.06
N GLY A 25 28.02 -12.83 -3.58
CA GLY A 25 29.23 -13.40 -2.98
C GLY A 25 28.98 -14.25 -1.73
N GLU A 26 27.72 -14.57 -1.41
CA GLU A 26 27.40 -15.40 -0.26
C GLU A 26 27.89 -16.85 -0.45
N GLU A 27 28.51 -17.40 0.61
CA GLU A 27 29.08 -18.74 0.59
C GLU A 27 28.07 -19.81 1.04
N PHE A 28 28.12 -20.98 0.41
CA PHE A 28 27.31 -22.15 0.77
C PHE A 28 27.93 -22.95 1.94
N SER A 29 28.62 -22.25 2.84
CA SER A 29 29.44 -22.83 3.91
C SER A 29 28.77 -22.76 5.28
N ASN A 30 27.67 -22.01 5.43
CA ASN A 30 26.99 -21.81 6.71
C ASN A 30 25.45 -21.84 6.61
N GLY A 31 24.80 -22.04 7.77
CA GLY A 31 23.34 -21.92 7.92
C GLY A 31 22.53 -22.82 6.98
N ILE A 32 21.39 -22.27 6.52
CA ILE A 32 20.48 -22.96 5.60
C ILE A 32 21.08 -23.17 4.20
N LEU A 33 21.99 -22.31 3.75
CA LEU A 33 22.63 -22.46 2.43
C LEU A 33 23.55 -23.68 2.42
N LYS A 34 24.29 -23.94 3.52
CA LYS A 34 25.08 -25.16 3.68
C LYS A 34 24.22 -26.41 3.67
N THR A 35 23.24 -26.49 4.58
CA THR A 35 22.39 -27.68 4.69
C THR A 35 21.57 -27.90 3.42
N GLY A 36 21.19 -26.81 2.76
CA GLY A 36 20.60 -26.82 1.42
C GLY A 36 21.57 -27.45 0.43
N ASN A 37 22.79 -26.92 0.31
CA ASN A 37 23.78 -27.44 -0.64
C ASN A 37 24.09 -28.93 -0.41
N GLU A 38 24.22 -29.36 0.84
CA GLU A 38 24.41 -30.78 1.21
C GLU A 38 23.23 -31.66 0.76
N SER A 39 21.99 -31.16 0.85
CA SER A 39 20.79 -31.87 0.36
C SER A 39 20.75 -32.02 -1.16
N PHE A 40 21.60 -31.28 -1.89
CA PHE A 40 21.72 -31.32 -3.35
C PHE A 40 23.11 -31.80 -3.80
N ASP A 41 23.83 -32.59 -2.99
CA ASP A 41 25.16 -33.13 -3.31
C ASP A 41 26.15 -32.04 -3.79
N SER A 42 26.13 -30.89 -3.14
CA SER A 42 26.93 -29.69 -3.47
C SER A 42 26.60 -29.02 -4.82
N SER A 43 25.44 -29.32 -5.41
CA SER A 43 25.05 -28.78 -6.71
C SER A 43 24.66 -27.30 -6.65
N LEU A 44 24.16 -26.78 -5.52
CA LEU A 44 23.78 -25.35 -5.42
C LEU A 44 25.01 -24.44 -5.54
N GLU A 45 26.11 -24.82 -4.89
CA GLU A 45 27.39 -24.13 -5.01
C GLU A 45 27.95 -24.22 -6.44
N THR A 46 27.78 -25.36 -7.10
CA THR A 46 28.15 -25.54 -8.51
C THR A 46 27.37 -24.56 -9.40
N LEU A 47 26.04 -24.45 -9.22
CA LEU A 47 25.20 -23.49 -9.95
C LEU A 47 25.62 -22.03 -9.68
N ASN A 48 25.99 -21.70 -8.45
CA ASN A 48 26.52 -20.37 -8.13
C ASN A 48 27.85 -20.09 -8.85
N SER A 49 28.79 -21.06 -8.86
CA SER A 49 30.06 -20.92 -9.58
C SER A 49 29.90 -20.76 -11.09
N GLN A 50 28.82 -21.31 -11.66
CA GLN A 50 28.46 -21.19 -13.07
C GLN A 50 27.65 -19.92 -13.38
N GLY A 51 27.29 -19.13 -12.36
CA GLY A 51 26.53 -17.89 -12.50
C GLY A 51 25.03 -18.08 -12.72
N GLU A 52 24.49 -19.28 -12.45
CA GLU A 52 23.06 -19.59 -12.58
C GLU A 52 22.28 -19.27 -11.30
N LEU A 53 22.89 -19.50 -10.13
CA LEU A 53 22.35 -19.13 -8.83
C LEU A 53 23.12 -17.93 -8.29
N VAL A 54 22.62 -16.72 -8.51
CA VAL A 54 23.34 -15.48 -8.16
C VAL A 54 22.57 -14.62 -7.17
N GLY A 55 23.30 -14.00 -6.24
CA GLY A 55 22.74 -13.06 -5.27
C GLY A 55 22.55 -11.64 -5.77
N LYS A 56 22.52 -11.40 -7.09
CA LYS A 56 22.41 -10.04 -7.66
C LYS A 56 21.00 -9.48 -7.44
N ASN A 57 20.89 -8.20 -7.08
CA ASN A 57 19.58 -7.58 -6.82
C ASN A 57 18.62 -7.75 -8.01
N GLY A 58 17.40 -8.19 -7.72
CA GLY A 58 16.33 -8.41 -8.71
C GLY A 58 16.40 -9.74 -9.47
N THR A 59 17.41 -10.58 -9.20
CA THR A 59 17.47 -11.93 -9.78
C THR A 59 16.63 -12.92 -8.96
N LEU A 60 16.06 -13.90 -9.66
CA LEU A 60 15.26 -14.97 -9.07
C LEU A 60 15.71 -16.30 -9.65
N THR A 61 16.12 -17.24 -8.78
CA THR A 61 16.54 -18.58 -9.21
C THR A 61 15.62 -19.63 -8.60
N LEU A 62 14.89 -20.36 -9.45
CA LEU A 62 13.97 -21.41 -9.03
C LEU A 62 14.62 -22.78 -9.22
N ILE A 63 14.75 -23.54 -8.14
CA ILE A 63 15.24 -24.92 -8.15
C ILE A 63 14.10 -25.86 -7.79
N HIS A 64 13.88 -26.89 -8.62
CA HIS A 64 12.95 -27.98 -8.30
C HIS A 64 13.67 -29.01 -7.46
N THR A 65 13.11 -29.35 -6.30
CA THR A 65 13.81 -30.18 -5.32
C THR A 65 13.76 -31.66 -5.64
N LEU A 66 12.76 -32.08 -6.42
CA LEU A 66 12.56 -33.47 -6.86
C LEU A 66 12.56 -34.49 -5.69
N GLY A 67 12.16 -34.04 -4.50
CA GLY A 67 12.10 -34.87 -3.30
C GLY A 67 13.36 -34.88 -2.43
N ASN A 68 14.40 -34.12 -2.78
CA ASN A 68 15.62 -34.00 -1.97
C ASN A 68 15.39 -33.26 -0.64
N THR A 69 14.32 -32.47 -0.54
CA THR A 69 13.95 -31.69 0.65
C THR A 69 12.43 -31.71 0.82
N GLY A 70 11.93 -31.33 1.99
CA GLY A 70 10.50 -31.14 2.27
C GLY A 70 9.79 -30.17 1.32
N PRO A 71 10.35 -28.96 1.05
CA PRO A 71 9.80 -28.07 0.04
C PRO A 71 9.87 -28.66 -1.36
N LEU A 72 8.83 -28.50 -2.18
CA LEU A 72 8.83 -28.97 -3.59
C LEU A 72 9.72 -28.12 -4.51
N ARG A 73 9.96 -26.86 -4.12
CA ARG A 73 10.77 -25.89 -4.85
C ARG A 73 11.54 -25.01 -3.87
N LEU A 74 12.73 -24.57 -4.28
CA LEU A 74 13.47 -23.47 -3.65
C LEU A 74 13.47 -22.27 -4.58
N LEU A 75 13.07 -21.10 -4.09
CA LEU A 75 13.20 -19.84 -4.82
C LEU A 75 14.20 -18.95 -4.09
N PHE A 76 15.35 -18.73 -4.72
CA PHE A 76 16.36 -17.78 -4.24
C PHE A 76 16.08 -16.39 -4.80
N SER A 77 16.00 -15.42 -3.90
CA SER A 77 15.83 -14.01 -4.21
C SER A 77 17.15 -13.28 -4.05
N GLY A 78 17.73 -12.80 -5.15
CA GLY A 78 18.98 -12.06 -5.11
C GLY A 78 18.80 -10.68 -4.45
N LEU A 79 19.59 -10.39 -3.43
CA LEU A 79 19.50 -9.20 -2.59
C LEU A 79 20.55 -8.12 -2.93
N GLY A 80 21.56 -8.47 -3.71
CA GLY A 80 22.68 -7.61 -4.05
C GLY A 80 23.76 -7.58 -2.96
N ASN A 81 24.49 -6.48 -2.89
CA ASN A 81 25.56 -6.29 -1.91
C ASN A 81 24.98 -6.08 -0.51
N ARG A 82 25.40 -6.95 0.43
CA ARG A 82 24.99 -6.98 1.84
C ARG A 82 25.22 -5.65 2.57
N ASP A 83 26.30 -4.92 2.27
CA ASP A 83 26.63 -3.66 2.93
C ASP A 83 25.74 -2.49 2.48
N SER A 84 25.03 -2.65 1.36
CA SER A 84 24.18 -1.62 0.75
C SER A 84 22.68 -1.95 0.81
N ILE A 85 22.33 -3.07 1.45
CA ILE A 85 20.95 -3.53 1.51
C ILE A 85 20.10 -2.57 2.35
N THR A 86 18.84 -2.40 1.94
CA THR A 86 17.87 -1.57 2.65
C THR A 86 16.56 -2.34 2.76
N GLU A 87 15.72 -1.95 3.72
CA GLU A 87 14.36 -2.49 3.84
C GLU A 87 13.56 -2.36 2.53
N LYS A 88 13.80 -1.27 1.77
CA LYS A 88 13.17 -1.04 0.47
C LYS A 88 13.56 -2.15 -0.52
N VAL A 89 14.84 -2.45 -0.64
CA VAL A 89 15.33 -3.51 -1.56
C VAL A 89 14.76 -4.87 -1.14
N ILE A 90 14.74 -5.17 0.16
CA ILE A 90 14.16 -6.41 0.69
C ILE A 90 12.65 -6.50 0.36
N THR A 91 11.90 -5.41 0.58
CA THR A 91 10.46 -5.34 0.27
C THR A 91 10.19 -5.56 -1.23
N GLU A 92 10.98 -4.94 -2.10
CA GLU A 92 10.87 -5.12 -3.55
C GLU A 92 11.21 -6.54 -3.99
N ALA A 93 12.26 -7.13 -3.40
CA ALA A 93 12.69 -8.50 -3.66
C ALA A 93 11.64 -9.53 -3.20
N LEU A 94 11.08 -9.36 -2.00
CA LEU A 94 9.98 -10.18 -1.47
C LEU A 94 8.74 -10.09 -2.34
N GLY A 95 8.29 -8.87 -2.69
CA GLY A 95 7.13 -8.68 -3.56
C GLY A 95 7.31 -9.30 -4.94
N THR A 96 8.51 -9.20 -5.53
CA THR A 96 8.83 -9.81 -6.83
C THR A 96 8.84 -11.33 -6.75
N SER A 97 9.43 -11.88 -5.69
CA SER A 97 9.44 -13.33 -5.42
C SER A 97 8.04 -13.88 -5.21
N LEU A 98 7.20 -13.20 -4.43
CA LEU A 98 5.80 -13.57 -4.19
C LEU A 98 4.98 -13.58 -5.50
N ARG A 99 5.17 -12.58 -6.37
CA ARG A 99 4.54 -12.60 -7.71
C ARG A 99 5.05 -13.76 -8.57
N LYS A 100 6.34 -14.10 -8.48
CA LYS A 100 6.92 -15.23 -9.21
C LYS A 100 6.30 -16.55 -8.76
N VAL A 101 6.22 -16.83 -7.45
CA VAL A 101 5.60 -18.06 -6.94
C VAL A 101 4.13 -18.14 -7.32
N ARG A 102 3.36 -17.03 -7.21
CA ARG A 102 1.98 -16.97 -7.72
C ARG A 102 1.90 -17.35 -9.21
N SER A 103 2.77 -16.78 -10.05
CA SER A 103 2.72 -17.01 -11.50
C SER A 103 2.90 -18.49 -11.91
N ILE A 104 3.59 -19.28 -11.08
CA ILE A 104 3.83 -20.71 -11.31
C ILE A 104 2.83 -21.62 -10.58
N GLY A 105 1.78 -21.05 -9.95
CA GLY A 105 0.71 -21.82 -9.29
C GLY A 105 1.10 -22.41 -7.94
N VAL A 106 2.00 -21.74 -7.20
CA VAL A 106 2.31 -22.09 -5.81
C VAL A 106 1.25 -21.49 -4.89
N ASN A 107 0.63 -22.33 -4.05
CA ASN A 107 -0.42 -21.92 -3.12
C ASN A 107 0.12 -21.73 -1.70
N LYS A 108 1.08 -22.58 -1.28
CA LYS A 108 1.71 -22.55 0.04
C LYS A 108 3.18 -22.16 -0.06
N VAL A 109 3.56 -21.06 0.57
CA VAL A 109 4.92 -20.52 0.55
C VAL A 109 5.48 -20.49 1.96
N THR A 110 6.71 -20.95 2.15
CA THR A 110 7.47 -20.70 3.38
C THR A 110 8.59 -19.72 3.07
N VAL A 111 8.82 -18.72 3.90
CA VAL A 111 9.92 -17.76 3.77
C VAL A 111 10.93 -18.01 4.89
N ALA A 112 12.17 -18.33 4.54
CA ALA A 112 13.27 -18.46 5.49
C ALA A 112 13.71 -17.05 5.96
N VAL A 113 13.09 -16.55 7.02
CA VAL A 113 13.25 -15.16 7.49
C VAL A 113 14.71 -14.80 7.72
N ASP A 114 15.47 -15.70 8.34
CA ASP A 114 16.88 -15.49 8.70
C ASP A 114 17.80 -15.27 7.49
N THR A 115 17.37 -15.61 6.27
CA THR A 115 18.19 -15.39 5.05
C THR A 115 18.13 -13.96 4.51
N PHE A 116 17.22 -13.13 5.02
CA PHE A 116 17.09 -11.73 4.62
C PHE A 116 17.66 -10.77 5.67
N THR A 117 18.13 -11.28 6.82
CA THR A 117 18.62 -10.45 7.91
C THR A 117 20.02 -9.89 7.65
N THR A 118 20.31 -8.79 8.33
CA THR A 118 21.65 -8.22 8.46
C THR A 118 21.90 -7.82 9.91
N ASP A 119 23.09 -7.31 10.19
CA ASP A 119 23.41 -6.75 11.50
C ASP A 119 22.49 -5.58 11.88
N ASP A 120 21.97 -4.85 10.88
CA ASP A 120 21.09 -3.69 11.06
C ASP A 120 19.58 -4.01 10.93
N ILE A 121 19.23 -5.17 10.35
CA ILE A 121 17.84 -5.55 10.09
C ILE A 121 17.55 -6.91 10.73
N SER A 122 16.83 -6.87 11.86
CA SER A 122 16.53 -8.05 12.67
C SER A 122 15.53 -9.00 11.98
N SER A 123 15.47 -10.25 12.44
CA SER A 123 14.51 -11.25 11.94
C SER A 123 13.06 -10.83 12.19
N GLU A 124 12.78 -10.14 13.30
CA GLU A 124 11.46 -9.58 13.56
C GLU A 124 11.09 -8.56 12.50
N ARG A 125 12.01 -7.65 12.16
CA ARG A 125 11.76 -6.64 11.13
C ARG A 125 11.56 -7.28 9.76
N ILE A 126 12.34 -8.28 9.39
CA ILE A 126 12.12 -9.05 8.16
C ILE A 126 10.74 -9.68 8.15
N ALA A 127 10.30 -10.32 9.23
CA ALA A 127 8.99 -10.96 9.31
C ALA A 127 7.83 -9.96 9.10
N GLU A 128 7.97 -8.73 9.60
CA GLU A 128 7.06 -7.62 9.32
C GLU A 128 7.06 -7.22 7.83
N LEU A 129 8.24 -7.09 7.21
CA LEU A 129 8.39 -6.78 5.79
C LEU A 129 7.81 -7.90 4.90
N VAL A 130 7.98 -9.17 5.27
CA VAL A 130 7.35 -10.30 4.57
C VAL A 130 5.84 -10.23 4.67
N THR A 131 5.30 -9.91 5.85
CA THR A 131 3.85 -9.74 6.05
C THR A 131 3.30 -8.64 5.13
N LEU A 132 3.93 -7.46 5.14
CA LEU A 132 3.54 -6.33 4.30
C LEU A 132 3.66 -6.65 2.81
N SER A 133 4.77 -7.29 2.40
CA SER A 133 5.02 -7.67 1.00
C SER A 133 4.06 -8.74 0.49
N SER A 134 3.61 -9.63 1.37
CA SER A 134 2.59 -10.66 1.05
C SER A 134 1.26 -10.02 0.66
N ILE A 135 0.90 -8.92 1.32
CA ILE A 135 -0.37 -8.23 1.07
C ILE A 135 -0.24 -7.21 -0.07
N ASN A 136 0.77 -6.35 -0.02
CA ASN A 136 0.92 -5.25 -0.98
C ASN A 136 1.65 -5.66 -2.27
N GLY A 137 2.53 -6.66 -2.21
CA GLY A 137 3.27 -7.17 -3.37
C GLY A 137 2.44 -8.05 -4.29
N LEU A 138 1.38 -8.66 -3.75
CA LEU A 138 0.39 -9.47 -4.47
C LEU A 138 -0.88 -8.71 -4.87
N TYR A 139 -1.03 -7.47 -4.43
CA TYR A 139 -2.17 -6.61 -4.78
C TYR A 139 -2.44 -6.59 -6.30
N THR A 140 -3.72 -6.76 -6.65
CA THR A 140 -4.26 -6.65 -8.00
C THR A 140 -5.59 -5.89 -7.92
N TYR A 141 -5.79 -4.91 -8.80
CA TYR A 141 -7.08 -4.22 -8.90
C TYR A 141 -7.97 -4.96 -9.90
N GLU A 142 -8.94 -5.73 -9.41
CA GLU A 142 -9.71 -6.68 -10.21
C GLU A 142 -11.17 -6.29 -10.44
N ALA A 143 -11.62 -5.13 -9.93
CA ALA A 143 -13.03 -4.72 -9.96
C ALA A 143 -13.65 -4.66 -11.38
N HIS A 144 -12.83 -4.52 -12.42
CA HIS A 144 -13.26 -4.43 -13.82
C HIS A 144 -12.64 -5.51 -14.72
N ILE A 145 -12.12 -6.59 -14.13
CA ILE A 145 -11.55 -7.72 -14.86
C ILE A 145 -12.57 -8.85 -14.88
N SER A 146 -12.97 -9.30 -16.08
CA SER A 146 -13.94 -10.38 -16.26
C SER A 146 -13.34 -11.76 -16.00
N GLU A 147 -12.08 -11.98 -16.43
CA GLU A 147 -11.33 -13.21 -16.20
C GLU A 147 -10.40 -13.02 -15.01
N LYS A 148 -10.86 -13.45 -13.83
CA LYS A 148 -10.06 -13.34 -12.62
C LYS A 148 -8.85 -14.28 -12.67
N PRO A 149 -7.71 -13.90 -12.05
CA PRO A 149 -6.58 -14.82 -11.91
C PRO A 149 -7.01 -16.11 -11.21
N ASP A 150 -6.62 -17.25 -11.78
CA ASP A 150 -6.85 -18.58 -11.22
C ASP A 150 -5.78 -18.99 -10.21
N LYS A 151 -4.61 -18.34 -10.26
CA LYS A 151 -3.46 -18.60 -9.39
C LYS A 151 -3.40 -17.61 -8.23
N VAL A 152 -3.43 -18.15 -7.02
CA VAL A 152 -3.36 -17.38 -5.78
C VAL A 152 -2.32 -18.00 -4.85
N VAL A 153 -1.73 -17.17 -4.00
CA VAL A 153 -1.00 -17.66 -2.83
C VAL A 153 -1.98 -17.61 -1.67
N GLU A 154 -2.27 -18.76 -1.06
CA GLU A 154 -3.27 -18.87 0.01
C GLU A 154 -2.61 -18.78 1.38
N GLU A 155 -1.42 -19.36 1.54
CA GLU A 155 -0.71 -19.45 2.80
C GLU A 155 0.75 -18.99 2.68
N VAL A 156 1.17 -18.13 3.60
CA VAL A 156 2.57 -17.71 3.78
C VAL A 156 3.02 -18.08 5.18
N PHE A 157 4.10 -18.85 5.29
CA PHE A 157 4.72 -19.22 6.55
C PHE A 157 6.02 -18.45 6.76
N LEU A 158 6.13 -17.77 7.90
CA LEU A 158 7.33 -17.10 8.37
C LEU A 158 8.16 -18.13 9.14
N ASN A 159 9.20 -18.68 8.50
CA ASN A 159 10.10 -19.60 9.17
C ASN A 159 11.15 -18.85 9.98
N MET A 160 11.02 -18.90 11.30
CA MET A 160 11.87 -18.21 12.27
C MET A 160 11.79 -18.90 13.64
N LYS A 161 12.79 -18.67 14.50
CA LYS A 161 12.87 -19.30 15.83
C LYS A 161 12.05 -18.63 16.93
N GLU A 162 11.86 -17.30 16.87
CA GLU A 162 11.23 -16.52 17.94
C GLU A 162 10.04 -15.69 17.42
N PRO A 163 8.89 -16.32 17.12
CA PRO A 163 7.76 -15.61 16.51
C PRO A 163 7.03 -14.63 17.44
N ALA A 164 7.17 -14.80 18.76
CA ALA A 164 6.39 -14.09 19.77
C ALA A 164 6.55 -12.55 19.76
N LYS A 165 7.61 -12.03 19.14
CA LYS A 165 7.88 -10.59 19.07
C LYS A 165 7.34 -9.93 17.80
N VAL A 166 6.85 -10.71 16.83
CA VAL A 166 6.45 -10.20 15.52
C VAL A 166 4.98 -9.83 15.49
N ASN A 167 4.68 -8.62 15.03
CA ASN A 167 3.30 -8.12 15.00
C ASN A 167 2.62 -8.31 13.63
N VAL A 168 2.37 -9.57 13.24
CA VAL A 168 1.72 -9.89 11.95
C VAL A 168 0.37 -9.20 11.80
N SER A 169 -0.45 -9.14 12.85
CA SER A 169 -1.76 -8.48 12.80
C SER A 169 -1.66 -6.99 12.48
N SER A 170 -0.69 -6.29 13.08
CA SER A 170 -0.51 -4.86 12.82
C SER A 170 -0.05 -4.59 11.39
N TYR A 171 0.93 -5.35 10.90
CA TYR A 171 1.40 -5.19 9.52
C TYR A 171 0.37 -5.66 8.49
N THR A 172 -0.50 -6.59 8.87
CA THR A 172 -1.68 -6.93 8.06
C THR A 172 -2.63 -5.75 7.96
N ALA A 173 -2.99 -5.13 9.09
CA ALA A 173 -3.85 -3.95 9.10
C ALA A 173 -3.26 -2.77 8.29
N ILE A 174 -1.94 -2.56 8.36
CA ILE A 174 -1.24 -1.55 7.55
C ILE A 174 -1.29 -1.92 6.07
N GLY A 175 -0.99 -3.18 5.70
CA GLY A 175 -1.04 -3.66 4.33
C GLY A 175 -2.42 -3.50 3.71
N ASP A 176 -3.47 -3.88 4.45
CA ASP A 176 -4.86 -3.72 4.03
C ASP A 176 -5.25 -2.25 3.84
N ALA A 177 -4.82 -1.37 4.73
CA ALA A 177 -5.06 0.07 4.62
C ALA A 177 -4.39 0.69 3.38
N ILE A 178 -3.17 0.24 3.04
CA ILE A 178 -2.48 0.64 1.81
C ILE A 178 -3.27 0.14 0.58
N ASN A 179 -3.74 -1.10 0.60
CA ASN A 179 -4.53 -1.65 -0.50
C ASN A 179 -5.90 -0.96 -0.62
N LEU A 180 -6.54 -0.56 0.48
CA LEU A 180 -7.74 0.29 0.45
C LEU A 180 -7.45 1.62 -0.27
N ALA A 181 -6.36 2.32 0.09
CA ALA A 181 -5.99 3.55 -0.59
C ALA A 181 -5.72 3.33 -2.10
N ARG A 182 -5.10 2.20 -2.47
CA ARG A 182 -4.91 1.81 -3.87
C ARG A 182 -6.22 1.53 -4.58
N ASP A 183 -7.17 0.85 -3.93
CA ASP A 183 -8.49 0.57 -4.52
C ASP A 183 -9.25 1.85 -4.82
N LEU A 184 -9.24 2.79 -3.88
CA LEU A 184 -9.86 4.10 -4.07
C LEU A 184 -9.19 4.88 -5.21
N SER A 185 -7.85 4.87 -5.28
CA SER A 185 -7.08 5.60 -6.31
C SER A 185 -7.14 4.95 -7.70
N ASN A 186 -7.29 3.62 -7.76
CA ASN A 186 -7.38 2.87 -9.01
C ASN A 186 -8.79 2.86 -9.59
N ALA A 187 -9.82 3.06 -8.75
CA ALA A 187 -11.19 3.14 -9.20
C ALA A 187 -11.38 4.25 -10.25
N PRO A 188 -12.13 3.97 -11.32
CA PRO A 188 -12.38 4.99 -12.34
C PRO A 188 -13.28 6.08 -11.77
N ALA A 189 -13.10 7.33 -12.22
CA ALA A 189 -13.81 8.49 -11.69
C ALA A 189 -15.34 8.35 -11.67
N ASN A 190 -15.92 7.71 -12.70
CA ASN A 190 -17.36 7.46 -12.77
C ASN A 190 -17.88 6.45 -11.72
N GLN A 191 -16.99 5.77 -10.98
CA GLN A 191 -17.31 4.87 -9.88
C GLN A 191 -16.62 5.27 -8.57
N MET A 192 -15.96 6.43 -8.55
CA MET A 192 -15.32 7.00 -7.38
C MET A 192 -15.58 8.50 -7.36
N THR A 193 -16.85 8.89 -7.38
CA THR A 193 -17.26 10.29 -7.27
C THR A 193 -17.11 10.79 -5.82
N PRO A 194 -17.22 12.10 -5.54
CA PRO A 194 -17.16 12.63 -4.17
C PRO A 194 -18.17 11.96 -3.24
N THR A 195 -19.39 11.72 -3.74
CA THR A 195 -20.47 11.01 -3.04
C THR A 195 -20.07 9.58 -2.66
N ILE A 196 -19.44 8.84 -3.58
CA ILE A 196 -19.00 7.46 -3.33
C ILE A 196 -17.83 7.45 -2.35
N LEU A 197 -16.86 8.34 -2.54
CA LEU A 197 -15.70 8.47 -1.65
C LEU A 197 -16.13 8.77 -0.21
N SER A 198 -17.08 9.69 -0.01
CA SER A 198 -17.63 9.99 1.32
C SER A 198 -18.38 8.80 1.92
N GLY A 199 -19.15 8.07 1.13
CA GLY A 199 -19.84 6.86 1.57
C GLY A 199 -18.87 5.76 2.02
N ILE A 200 -17.75 5.58 1.31
CA ILE A 200 -16.72 4.61 1.73
C ILE A 200 -16.04 5.08 3.02
N ALA A 201 -15.72 6.37 3.15
CA ALA A 201 -15.14 6.91 4.38
C ALA A 201 -16.07 6.72 5.59
N GLU A 202 -17.38 6.94 5.42
CA GLU A 202 -18.39 6.66 6.45
C GLU A 202 -18.40 5.18 6.85
N GLN A 203 -18.42 4.26 5.87
CA GLN A 203 -18.36 2.82 6.13
C GLN A 203 -17.10 2.42 6.88
N GLN A 204 -15.94 2.97 6.52
CA GLN A 204 -14.69 2.73 7.25
C GLN A 204 -14.73 3.29 8.67
N SER A 205 -15.31 4.47 8.88
CA SER A 205 -15.49 5.02 10.23
C SER A 205 -16.38 4.12 11.10
N GLN A 206 -17.54 3.71 10.59
CA GLN A 206 -18.46 2.82 11.32
C GLN A 206 -17.81 1.47 11.63
N ALA A 207 -17.16 0.84 10.65
CA ALA A 207 -16.53 -0.47 10.83
C ALA A 207 -15.34 -0.44 11.81
N ASN A 208 -14.73 0.73 12.03
CA ASN A 208 -13.56 0.88 12.89
C ASN A 208 -13.83 1.82 14.08
N ASN A 209 -15.10 1.99 14.52
CA ASN A 209 -15.48 2.77 15.70
C ASN A 209 -14.89 4.19 15.75
N MET A 210 -14.82 4.87 14.61
CA MET A 210 -14.44 6.28 14.51
C MET A 210 -15.70 7.14 14.36
N GLU A 211 -15.65 8.38 14.86
CA GLU A 211 -16.72 9.33 14.56
C GLU A 211 -16.59 9.79 13.10
N PHE A 212 -17.73 10.11 12.50
CA PHE A 212 -17.81 10.57 11.11
C PHE A 212 -18.70 11.80 11.03
N GLU A 213 -18.23 12.81 10.32
CA GLU A 213 -18.97 14.02 9.99
C GLU A 213 -18.79 14.33 8.51
N LEU A 214 -19.91 14.63 7.84
CA LEU A 214 -19.94 15.05 6.45
C LEU A 214 -20.45 16.50 6.39
N ILE A 215 -19.64 17.38 5.83
CA ILE A 215 -20.01 18.78 5.58
C ILE A 215 -20.33 18.89 4.09
N ASP A 216 -21.58 19.22 3.79
CA ASP A 216 -22.08 19.44 2.44
C ASP A 216 -21.90 20.90 1.99
N GLU A 217 -22.24 21.19 0.72
CA GLU A 217 -22.08 22.52 0.15
C GLU A 217 -22.85 23.62 0.88
N ASP A 218 -23.99 23.31 1.50
CA ASP A 218 -24.79 24.31 2.20
C ASP A 218 -24.10 24.73 3.50
N LYS A 219 -23.60 23.77 4.28
CA LYS A 219 -22.73 24.09 5.43
C LYS A 219 -21.42 24.76 5.02
N MET A 220 -20.82 24.35 3.90
CA MET A 220 -19.62 25.01 3.37
C MET A 220 -19.87 26.49 3.05
N LYS A 221 -21.05 26.84 2.52
CA LYS A 221 -21.44 28.25 2.28
C LYS A 221 -21.56 29.00 3.59
N GLU A 222 -22.17 28.41 4.61
CA GLU A 222 -22.27 29.00 5.95
C GLU A 222 -20.90 29.23 6.59
N PHE A 223 -19.96 28.30 6.40
CA PHE A 223 -18.57 28.41 6.85
C PHE A 223 -17.71 29.34 6.00
N GLY A 224 -18.20 29.84 4.86
CA GLY A 224 -17.44 30.72 3.98
C GLY A 224 -16.32 30.02 3.20
N MET A 225 -16.46 28.73 2.91
CA MET A 225 -15.48 27.91 2.19
C MET A 225 -15.52 28.16 0.67
N GLY A 226 -15.52 29.43 0.26
CA GLY A 226 -15.68 29.85 -1.13
C GLY A 226 -14.56 29.39 -2.07
N SER A 227 -13.37 29.12 -1.53
CA SER A 227 -12.24 28.55 -2.28
C SER A 227 -12.57 27.14 -2.82
N LEU A 228 -13.02 26.23 -1.95
CA LEU A 228 -13.43 24.88 -2.33
C LEU A 228 -14.70 24.89 -3.20
N LEU A 229 -15.72 25.65 -2.81
CA LEU A 229 -16.97 25.77 -3.57
C LEU A 229 -16.73 26.32 -4.99
N GLY A 230 -15.75 27.22 -5.15
CA GLY A 230 -15.32 27.72 -6.45
C GLY A 230 -14.76 26.63 -7.36
N VAL A 231 -14.03 25.65 -6.83
CA VAL A 231 -13.55 24.50 -7.63
C VAL A 231 -14.73 23.61 -8.05
N ALA A 232 -15.66 23.35 -7.13
CA ALA A 232 -16.74 22.38 -7.31
C ALA A 232 -17.81 22.78 -8.34
N GLN A 233 -18.09 24.08 -8.51
CA GLN A 233 -19.27 24.58 -9.21
C GLN A 233 -19.42 24.16 -10.69
N GLY A 234 -18.36 23.61 -11.29
CA GLY A 234 -18.40 23.05 -12.65
C GLY A 234 -18.92 21.62 -12.73
N SER A 235 -18.88 20.85 -11.63
CA SER A 235 -19.35 19.46 -11.59
C SER A 235 -20.86 19.36 -11.34
N THR A 236 -21.43 18.21 -11.71
CA THR A 236 -22.78 17.80 -11.30
C THR A 236 -22.78 16.99 -10.01
N GLU A 237 -21.62 16.47 -9.58
CA GLU A 237 -21.46 15.84 -8.28
C GLU A 237 -21.29 16.91 -7.19
N PRO A 238 -21.97 16.77 -6.04
CA PRO A 238 -21.83 17.69 -4.94
C PRO A 238 -20.43 17.59 -4.31
N ALA A 239 -19.93 18.71 -3.79
CA ALA A 239 -18.71 18.72 -2.98
C ALA A 239 -18.99 18.32 -1.52
N TYR A 240 -18.01 17.64 -0.93
CA TYR A 240 -18.04 17.22 0.46
C TYR A 240 -16.71 17.48 1.17
N MET A 241 -16.76 17.90 2.43
CA MET A 241 -15.64 17.81 3.35
C MET A 241 -15.91 16.64 4.28
N ILE A 242 -15.10 15.59 4.11
CA ILE A 242 -15.18 14.37 4.90
C ILE A 242 -14.32 14.56 6.15
N VAL A 243 -14.88 14.31 7.33
CA VAL A 243 -14.16 14.39 8.61
C VAL A 243 -14.32 13.08 9.37
N MET A 244 -13.21 12.36 9.54
CA MET A 244 -13.10 11.14 10.35
C MET A 244 -12.37 11.47 11.65
N LYS A 245 -12.90 11.09 12.81
CA LYS A 245 -12.31 11.44 14.12
C LYS A 245 -12.00 10.16 14.90
N TYR A 246 -10.74 10.02 15.29
CA TYR A 246 -10.28 8.94 16.14
C TYR A 246 -9.76 9.51 17.47
N HIS A 247 -10.35 9.06 18.57
CA HIS A 247 -10.00 9.50 19.93
C HIS A 247 -9.31 8.39 20.70
N GLY A 248 -8.00 8.20 20.44
CA GLY A 248 -7.20 7.17 21.07
C GLY A 248 -6.55 7.57 22.40
N ASN A 249 -6.35 8.87 22.65
CA ASN A 249 -5.71 9.39 23.86
C ASN A 249 -6.69 10.25 24.67
N GLN A 250 -7.46 9.59 25.53
CA GLN A 250 -8.48 10.24 26.36
C GLN A 250 -7.89 11.17 27.43
N ASP A 251 -6.62 10.96 27.80
CA ASP A 251 -5.95 11.77 28.81
C ASP A 251 -5.55 13.16 28.27
N ASN A 252 -5.45 13.31 26.95
CA ASN A 252 -5.06 14.56 26.29
C ASN A 252 -5.99 14.89 25.10
N PRO A 253 -7.28 15.18 25.34
CA PRO A 253 -8.27 15.34 24.28
C PRO A 253 -7.96 16.49 23.30
N ASP A 254 -7.21 17.50 23.75
CA ASP A 254 -6.83 18.65 22.94
C ASP A 254 -5.54 18.42 22.12
N ASP A 255 -4.78 17.35 22.41
CA ASP A 255 -3.58 16.99 21.65
C ASP A 255 -3.97 16.10 20.47
N SER A 256 -4.10 16.72 19.30
CA SER A 256 -4.62 16.08 18.09
C SER A 256 -3.77 16.36 16.87
N ILE A 257 -3.61 15.36 16.02
CA ILE A 257 -2.97 15.47 14.71
C ILE A 257 -4.05 15.54 13.64
N ALA A 258 -3.94 16.50 12.71
CA ALA A 258 -4.80 16.56 11.53
C ALA A 258 -4.06 16.04 10.29
N LEU A 259 -4.63 15.02 9.65
CA LEU A 259 -4.20 14.50 8.36
C LEU A 259 -5.16 15.06 7.30
N VAL A 260 -4.67 15.94 6.43
CA VAL A 260 -5.49 16.60 5.39
C VAL A 260 -5.13 16.05 4.02
N GLY A 261 -6.13 15.54 3.29
CA GLY A 261 -5.97 14.90 1.99
C GLY A 261 -6.73 15.63 0.89
N LYS A 262 -6.04 15.92 -0.23
CA LYS A 262 -6.69 16.36 -1.48
C LYS A 262 -7.57 15.24 -2.02
N GLY A 263 -8.86 15.51 -2.23
CA GLY A 263 -9.86 14.54 -2.69
C GLY A 263 -10.48 14.89 -4.05
N ILE A 264 -9.69 15.36 -5.02
CA ILE A 264 -10.21 15.64 -6.37
C ILE A 264 -10.41 14.33 -7.12
N THR A 265 -11.65 13.84 -7.13
CA THR A 265 -12.02 12.53 -7.68
C THR A 265 -11.86 12.45 -9.20
N PHE A 266 -11.96 13.59 -9.87
CA PHE A 266 -11.48 13.77 -11.23
C PHE A 266 -11.06 15.21 -11.49
N ASP A 267 -9.91 15.37 -12.12
CA ASP A 267 -9.36 16.66 -12.50
C ASP A 267 -9.23 16.79 -14.02
N SER A 268 -10.14 17.54 -14.61
CA SER A 268 -10.05 17.92 -16.03
C SER A 268 -9.20 19.18 -16.25
N GLY A 269 -8.84 19.89 -15.18
CA GLY A 269 -8.28 21.24 -15.18
C GLY A 269 -9.32 22.36 -15.20
N GLY A 270 -10.61 22.04 -15.25
CA GLY A 270 -11.68 23.04 -15.35
C GLY A 270 -11.67 23.75 -16.70
N LEU A 271 -11.79 25.08 -16.71
CA LEU A 271 -11.70 25.88 -17.96
C LEU A 271 -10.26 26.01 -18.48
N SER A 272 -9.26 25.89 -17.61
CA SER A 272 -7.85 25.63 -17.95
C SER A 272 -7.64 24.16 -18.33
N LEU A 273 -8.43 23.68 -19.29
CA LEU A 273 -8.57 22.26 -19.62
C LEU A 273 -7.22 21.59 -19.94
N LYS A 274 -6.97 20.45 -19.30
CA LYS A 274 -5.79 19.62 -19.56
C LYS A 274 -5.81 19.08 -21.01
N PRO A 275 -4.63 18.91 -21.63
CA PRO A 275 -4.52 18.14 -22.86
C PRO A 275 -4.99 16.69 -22.65
N PRO A 276 -5.52 16.01 -23.69
CA PRO A 276 -6.05 14.64 -23.55
C PRO A 276 -5.10 13.65 -22.86
N ALA A 277 -3.80 13.70 -23.20
CA ALA A 277 -2.80 12.82 -22.59
C ALA A 277 -2.59 13.08 -21.09
N GLY A 278 -2.74 14.34 -20.64
CA GLY A 278 -2.63 14.72 -19.23
C GLY A 278 -3.84 14.33 -18.39
N MET A 279 -4.97 13.98 -19.02
CA MET A 279 -6.23 13.67 -18.34
C MET A 279 -6.38 12.17 -18.00
N VAL A 280 -5.67 11.28 -18.71
CA VAL A 280 -5.85 9.81 -18.63
C VAL A 280 -5.72 9.25 -17.21
N THR A 281 -4.86 9.84 -16.39
CA THR A 281 -4.56 9.36 -15.03
C THR A 281 -5.18 10.23 -13.92
N MET A 282 -6.02 11.21 -14.26
CA MET A 282 -6.53 12.19 -13.29
C MET A 282 -7.61 11.67 -12.34
N LYS A 283 -8.05 10.41 -12.51
CA LYS A 283 -8.76 9.68 -11.44
C LYS A 283 -7.93 9.56 -10.16
N GLY A 284 -6.59 9.60 -10.27
CA GLY A 284 -5.68 9.49 -9.14
C GLY A 284 -5.48 10.78 -8.35
N ASP A 285 -6.13 11.89 -8.74
CA ASP A 285 -5.94 13.21 -8.12
C ASP A 285 -6.60 13.35 -6.73
N MET A 286 -7.21 12.26 -6.27
CA MET A 286 -7.74 12.05 -4.92
C MET A 286 -6.88 11.12 -4.06
N ALA A 287 -5.69 10.70 -4.54
CA ALA A 287 -4.83 9.75 -3.82
C ALA A 287 -4.40 10.26 -2.43
N GLY A 288 -4.30 11.57 -2.23
CA GLY A 288 -4.07 12.17 -0.91
C GLY A 288 -5.22 11.89 0.06
N GLY A 289 -6.46 12.08 -0.39
CA GLY A 289 -7.67 11.70 0.35
C GLY A 289 -7.77 10.21 0.62
N ALA A 290 -7.45 9.37 -0.39
CA ALA A 290 -7.39 7.93 -0.23
C ALA A 290 -6.38 7.49 0.85
N ALA A 291 -5.20 8.13 0.87
CA ALA A 291 -4.16 7.88 1.86
C ALA A 291 -4.62 8.27 3.27
N VAL A 292 -5.34 9.38 3.44
CA VAL A 292 -5.92 9.78 4.73
C VAL A 292 -6.94 8.75 5.22
N ILE A 293 -7.87 8.32 4.37
CA ILE A 293 -8.88 7.29 4.73
C ILE A 293 -8.19 5.98 5.13
N GLY A 294 -7.19 5.54 4.36
CA GLY A 294 -6.38 4.36 4.68
C GLY A 294 -5.65 4.52 6.02
N ALA A 295 -4.97 5.66 6.23
CA ALA A 295 -4.25 5.94 7.47
C ALA A 295 -5.17 5.93 8.69
N MET A 296 -6.33 6.59 8.62
CA MET A 296 -7.33 6.58 9.70
C MET A 296 -7.80 5.16 10.02
N THR A 297 -8.05 4.35 8.99
CA THR A 297 -8.43 2.94 9.14
C THR A 297 -7.34 2.13 9.86
N ALA A 298 -6.06 2.30 9.48
CA ALA A 298 -4.95 1.64 10.14
C ALA A 298 -4.78 2.11 11.60
N ILE A 299 -4.80 3.42 11.85
CA ILE A 299 -4.65 4.02 13.19
C ILE A 299 -5.69 3.44 14.15
N SER A 300 -6.96 3.36 13.73
CA SER A 300 -8.01 2.80 14.57
C SER A 300 -7.85 1.28 14.78
N LYS A 301 -7.55 0.50 13.74
CA LYS A 301 -7.31 -0.95 13.85
C LYS A 301 -6.15 -1.27 14.81
N LEU A 302 -5.10 -0.45 14.77
CA LEU A 302 -3.92 -0.57 15.62
C LEU A 302 -4.17 -0.05 17.05
N LYS A 303 -5.30 0.64 17.29
CA LYS A 303 -5.67 1.23 18.58
C LYS A 303 -4.56 2.11 19.14
N LEU A 304 -3.97 2.96 18.28
CA LEU A 304 -2.89 3.83 18.70
C LEU A 304 -3.36 4.81 19.79
N ASN A 305 -2.49 5.09 20.76
CA ASN A 305 -2.80 6.02 21.86
C ASN A 305 -2.55 7.48 21.44
N ILE A 306 -3.26 7.95 20.41
CA ILE A 306 -3.19 9.32 19.87
C ILE A 306 -4.57 9.77 19.41
N ASN A 307 -4.83 11.08 19.35
CA ASN A 307 -6.05 11.62 18.73
C ASN A 307 -5.74 12.11 17.32
N VAL A 308 -6.58 11.74 16.35
CA VAL A 308 -6.34 12.05 14.93
C VAL A 308 -7.64 12.47 14.24
N TYR A 309 -7.56 13.54 13.45
CA TYR A 309 -8.59 13.96 12.51
C TYR A 309 -8.13 13.65 11.09
N GLY A 310 -8.89 12.85 10.35
CA GLY A 310 -8.74 12.68 8.91
C GLY A 310 -9.70 13.60 8.18
N ILE A 311 -9.17 14.54 7.39
CA ILE A 311 -9.95 15.54 6.67
C ILE A 311 -9.70 15.36 5.18
N VAL A 312 -10.76 15.19 4.38
CA VAL A 312 -10.65 15.03 2.92
C VAL A 312 -11.60 16.01 2.22
N ALA A 313 -11.03 16.91 1.43
CA ALA A 313 -11.77 17.84 0.58
C ALA A 313 -12.14 17.15 -0.75
N ALA A 314 -13.33 16.54 -0.79
CA ALA A 314 -13.80 15.72 -1.90
C ALA A 314 -14.64 16.54 -2.89
N THR A 315 -14.19 16.63 -4.14
CA THR A 315 -14.93 17.28 -5.23
C THR A 315 -14.44 16.79 -6.61
N GLU A 316 -14.96 17.34 -7.69
CA GLU A 316 -14.46 17.18 -9.06
C GLU A 316 -14.19 18.56 -9.67
N ASN A 317 -13.09 18.68 -10.43
CA ASN A 317 -12.78 19.89 -11.17
C ASN A 317 -13.17 19.70 -12.64
N MET A 318 -14.30 20.29 -13.04
CA MET A 318 -14.93 20.08 -14.35
C MET A 318 -15.15 21.39 -15.10
N PRO A 319 -15.00 21.42 -16.45
CA PRO A 319 -15.47 22.54 -17.25
C PRO A 319 -17.01 22.56 -17.26
N GLY A 320 -17.59 23.73 -17.47
CA GLY A 320 -19.03 23.87 -17.59
C GLY A 320 -19.46 25.32 -17.63
N GLY A 321 -20.74 25.56 -17.94
CA GLY A 321 -21.29 26.92 -17.98
C GLY A 321 -21.29 27.63 -16.62
N LYS A 322 -21.15 26.88 -15.52
CA LYS A 322 -21.03 27.38 -14.15
C LYS A 322 -19.61 27.29 -13.59
N ALA A 323 -18.65 26.73 -14.33
CA ALA A 323 -17.30 26.49 -13.83
C ALA A 323 -16.57 27.79 -13.48
N GLN A 324 -15.65 27.69 -12.52
CA GLN A 324 -14.74 28.79 -12.17
C GLN A 324 -13.85 29.14 -13.35
N ARG A 325 -13.59 30.43 -13.51
CA ARG A 325 -12.85 31.00 -14.63
C ARG A 325 -11.51 31.55 -14.18
N PRO A 326 -10.50 31.52 -15.06
CA PRO A 326 -9.33 32.37 -14.91
C PRO A 326 -9.75 33.84 -14.73
N GLY A 327 -9.25 34.49 -13.69
CA GLY A 327 -9.59 35.86 -13.28
C GLY A 327 -10.72 35.96 -12.24
N ASP A 328 -11.40 34.87 -11.89
CA ASP A 328 -12.34 34.89 -10.76
C ASP A 328 -11.58 35.14 -9.45
N VAL A 329 -12.17 35.91 -8.54
CA VAL A 329 -11.67 36.11 -7.18
C VAL A 329 -12.61 35.41 -6.21
N VAL A 330 -12.07 34.43 -5.47
CA VAL A 330 -12.81 33.71 -4.42
C VAL A 330 -12.36 34.15 -3.04
N THR A 331 -13.23 33.97 -2.04
CA THR A 331 -12.90 34.20 -0.63
C THR A 331 -12.77 32.85 0.08
N ALA A 332 -11.60 32.58 0.66
CA ALA A 332 -11.35 31.39 1.47
C ALA A 332 -12.01 31.50 2.86
N MET A 333 -12.09 30.37 3.58
CA MET A 333 -12.73 30.27 4.89
C MET A 333 -12.18 31.28 5.92
N ASN A 334 -10.89 31.61 5.83
CA ASN A 334 -10.23 32.56 6.71
C ASN A 334 -10.41 34.04 6.30
N GLY A 335 -11.24 34.33 5.29
CA GLY A 335 -11.49 35.67 4.76
C GLY A 335 -10.47 36.17 3.73
N THR A 336 -9.42 35.39 3.41
CA THR A 336 -8.43 35.75 2.38
C THR A 336 -9.04 35.65 0.99
N THR A 337 -8.86 36.68 0.17
CA THR A 337 -9.26 36.66 -1.24
C THR A 337 -8.16 36.08 -2.12
N ILE A 338 -8.52 35.22 -3.07
CA ILE A 338 -7.59 34.53 -3.98
C ILE A 338 -8.03 34.80 -5.42
N GLU A 339 -7.15 35.39 -6.23
CA GLU A 339 -7.34 35.49 -7.68
C GLU A 339 -6.92 34.16 -8.34
N VAL A 340 -7.85 33.54 -9.07
CA VAL A 340 -7.63 32.26 -9.72
C VAL A 340 -7.11 32.50 -11.13
N LEU A 341 -5.80 32.39 -11.35
CA LEU A 341 -5.21 32.56 -12.68
C LEU A 341 -5.27 31.30 -13.54
N ASN A 342 -5.40 30.13 -12.91
CA ASN A 342 -5.42 28.84 -13.56
C ASN A 342 -6.30 27.87 -12.76
N THR A 343 -7.37 27.34 -13.38
CA THR A 343 -8.30 26.42 -12.71
C THR A 343 -7.74 25.00 -12.60
N ASP A 344 -6.61 24.70 -13.22
CA ASP A 344 -5.82 23.46 -13.06
C ASP A 344 -4.88 23.50 -11.84
N ALA A 345 -4.98 24.57 -11.04
CA ALA A 345 -4.33 24.71 -9.75
C ALA A 345 -5.36 24.57 -8.60
N GLU A 346 -6.40 23.76 -8.80
CA GLU A 346 -7.52 23.55 -7.90
C GLU A 346 -7.12 22.90 -6.57
N GLY A 347 -6.12 22.02 -6.57
CA GLY A 347 -5.74 21.27 -5.38
C GLY A 347 -5.35 22.16 -4.19
N ARG A 348 -4.69 23.30 -4.43
CA ARG A 348 -4.36 24.24 -3.36
C ARG A 348 -5.56 25.07 -2.90
N LEU A 349 -6.56 25.24 -3.76
CA LEU A 349 -7.80 25.96 -3.43
C LEU A 349 -8.68 25.12 -2.51
N VAL A 350 -8.81 23.82 -2.76
CA VAL A 350 -9.60 22.93 -1.90
C VAL A 350 -8.94 22.62 -0.55
N LEU A 351 -7.62 22.77 -0.46
CA LEU A 351 -6.85 22.59 0.77
C LEU A 351 -6.78 23.85 1.66
N ALA A 352 -7.12 25.03 1.12
CA ALA A 352 -7.04 26.33 1.80
C ALA A 352 -8.38 26.76 2.39
#